data_AF-A0A815FE89-F1
#
_entry.id   AF-A0A815FE89-F1
#
_cell.length_a   1.000
_cell.length_b   1.000
_cell.length_c   1.000
_cell.angle_alpha   90.00
_cell.angle_beta   90.00
_cell.angle_gamma   90.00
#
_symmetry.space_group_name_H-M   'P 1'
#
loop_
_entity.id
_entity.type
_entity.pdbx_description
1 polymer ?
#
loop_
_entity_poly.entity_id
_entity_poly.type
_entity_poly.pdbx_seq_one_letter_code
_entity_poly.pdbx_strand_id
1 'polypeptide(L)'
;MTIQYLIVVVLSFVVVYGTEWPVPYERVTSRPTNNPYCQAGLISFCPNGKAEDAMIYAQDETDTIEIFALKKPVWSFKFGDLMAKFKVMHDGLGFRSQKTGRNWTMEWYELDQLFNCTFPHVLKNDTFIWCDQGALCVYEGIVDSMWNGSSDLSMLKKVAQMNGKDYNTWATWAVSDNNTGIYYETWTVYSDPGPNATMYFDSYDCASFVIRGLNELYHYGAQILPNVHLNYTRLNIYSYEPVLLGTYDQIVHNQTLHNDFIDFYREFDSKKPNTEEWFKAFVEIYETFYLSKRFYFYYNNVYWYLKLKDTTPLKISFDEVPISSILKLN
;
A
#
# COMPACT_ATOMS: atom_id res chain seq x y z
N MET A 1 18.69 34.26 54.36
CA MET A 1 17.46 33.68 53.81
C MET A 1 17.66 33.60 52.31
N THR A 2 18.14 32.46 51.83
CA THR A 2 18.66 32.29 50.47
C THR A 2 17.94 31.10 49.86
N ILE A 3 17.03 31.37 48.92
CA ILE A 3 16.23 30.37 48.23
C ILE A 3 17.07 29.80 47.10
N GLN A 4 17.43 28.53 47.20
CA GLN A 4 18.13 27.77 46.18
C GLN A 4 17.07 27.17 45.23
N TYR A 5 17.02 27.66 43.98
CA TYR A 5 16.17 27.08 42.95
C TYR A 5 16.81 25.78 42.46
N LEU A 6 16.16 24.65 42.74
CA LEU A 6 16.48 23.35 42.16
C LEU A 6 15.83 23.30 40.77
N ILE A 7 16.62 23.46 39.72
CA ILE A 7 16.16 23.19 38.35
C ILE A 7 16.19 21.67 38.17
N VAL A 8 15.01 21.06 38.19
CA VAL A 8 14.84 19.67 37.76
C VAL A 8 14.76 19.68 36.24
N VAL A 9 15.88 19.32 35.59
CA VAL A 9 15.87 18.99 34.17
C VAL A 9 15.30 17.57 34.05
N VAL A 10 14.03 17.47 33.68
CA VAL A 10 13.43 16.20 33.25
C VAL A 10 13.94 15.94 31.83
N LEU A 11 15.05 15.21 31.73
CA LEU A 11 15.47 14.59 30.47
C LEU A 11 14.53 13.41 30.21
N SER A 12 13.52 13.64 29.37
CA SER A 12 12.71 12.60 28.76
C SER A 12 13.57 11.84 27.75
N PHE A 13 14.42 10.93 28.23
CA PHE A 13 14.98 9.90 27.36
C PHE A 13 13.83 8.94 27.02
N VAL A 14 13.27 9.08 25.81
CA VAL A 14 12.59 7.95 25.17
C VAL A 14 13.71 6.95 24.87
N VAL A 15 13.94 6.04 25.81
CA VAL A 15 14.74 4.85 25.58
C VAL A 15 13.93 4.02 24.58
N VAL A 16 14.32 4.08 23.30
CA VAL A 16 13.84 3.15 22.29
C VAL A 16 14.47 1.80 22.63
N TYR A 17 13.77 1.02 23.46
CA TYR A 17 14.00 -0.43 23.53
C TYR A 17 13.81 -0.98 22.11
N GLY A 18 14.73 -1.83 21.68
CA GLY A 18 14.97 -2.21 20.29
C GLY A 18 13.70 -2.44 19.46
N THR A 19 13.64 -1.80 18.29
CA THR A 19 12.57 -1.99 17.32
C THR A 19 12.55 -3.45 16.88
N GLU A 20 11.43 -4.14 17.11
CA GLU A 20 11.20 -5.44 16.49
C GLU A 20 10.86 -5.22 15.01
N TRP A 21 11.59 -5.91 14.13
CA TRP A 21 11.42 -5.80 12.69
C TRP A 21 10.51 -6.93 12.16
N PRO A 22 9.59 -6.67 11.22
CA PRO A 22 9.27 -5.36 10.65
C PRO A 22 8.42 -4.49 11.58
N VAL A 23 8.46 -3.17 11.40
CA VAL A 23 7.55 -2.24 12.09
C VAL A 23 6.12 -2.51 11.63
N PRO A 24 5.20 -2.86 12.53
CA PRO A 24 3.84 -3.18 12.16
C PRO A 24 3.12 -1.95 11.61
N TYR A 25 2.28 -2.14 10.59
CA TYR A 25 1.40 -1.10 10.09
C TYR A 25 0.40 -0.67 11.19
N GLU A 26 0.36 0.62 11.50
CA GLU A 26 -0.57 1.18 12.48
C GLU A 26 -1.96 1.38 11.89
N ARG A 27 -2.94 0.77 12.55
CA ARG A 27 -4.36 0.93 12.22
C ARG A 27 -5.00 2.02 13.07
N VAL A 28 -5.96 2.71 12.49
CA VAL A 28 -6.80 3.70 13.19
C VAL A 28 -8.13 3.09 13.62
N THR A 29 -8.86 3.79 14.48
CA THR A 29 -10.22 3.39 14.89
C THR A 29 -11.27 3.66 13.81
N SER A 30 -11.05 4.66 12.97
CA SER A 30 -11.96 5.07 11.91
C SER A 30 -11.25 5.91 10.85
N ARG A 31 -11.66 5.78 9.60
CA ARG A 31 -11.14 6.58 8.48
C ARG A 31 -11.51 8.05 8.64
N PRO A 32 -10.52 8.98 8.62
CA PRO A 32 -10.80 10.40 8.58
C PRO A 32 -11.27 10.82 7.18
N THR A 33 -12.11 11.86 7.10
CA THR A 33 -12.47 12.47 5.82
C THR A 33 -11.22 12.93 5.08
N ASN A 34 -11.21 12.75 3.75
CA ASN A 34 -10.07 13.19 2.95
C ASN A 34 -9.86 14.71 3.06
N ASN A 35 -8.60 15.15 3.06
CA ASN A 35 -8.27 16.56 3.18
C ASN A 35 -8.77 17.31 1.92
N PRO A 36 -9.45 18.47 2.03
CA PRO A 36 -9.94 19.21 0.86
C PRO A 36 -8.85 19.64 -0.15
N TYR A 37 -7.59 19.70 0.29
CA TYR A 37 -6.44 19.91 -0.58
C TYR A 37 -6.20 18.71 -1.51
N CYS A 38 -6.42 17.49 -1.00
CA CYS A 38 -6.25 16.25 -1.74
C CYS A 38 -7.41 16.06 -2.70
N GLN A 39 -7.11 16.10 -3.99
CA GLN A 39 -8.09 15.92 -5.05
C GLN A 39 -7.56 14.89 -6.03
N ALA A 40 -8.34 13.82 -6.21
CA ALA A 40 -8.08 12.81 -7.22
C ALA A 40 -8.01 13.49 -8.59
N GLY A 41 -6.81 13.55 -9.18
CA GLY A 41 -6.52 14.41 -10.33
C GLY A 41 -7.35 14.06 -11.57
N LEU A 42 -6.84 13.15 -12.41
CA LEU A 42 -7.45 12.81 -13.71
C LEU A 42 -8.67 11.89 -13.61
N ILE A 43 -8.69 11.00 -12.63
CA ILE A 43 -9.68 9.93 -12.49
C ILE A 43 -10.06 9.90 -11.02
N SER A 44 -11.35 10.04 -10.73
CA SER A 44 -11.90 9.91 -9.38
C SER A 44 -11.70 8.49 -8.87
N PHE A 45 -11.45 8.35 -7.57
CA PHE A 45 -11.47 7.06 -6.90
C PHE A 45 -12.81 6.35 -7.13
N CYS A 46 -12.73 5.05 -7.45
CA CYS A 46 -13.86 4.13 -7.56
C CYS A 46 -15.07 4.66 -8.36
N PRO A 47 -14.89 5.06 -9.64
CA PRO A 47 -15.91 5.80 -10.39
C PRO A 47 -17.20 5.00 -10.65
N ASN A 48 -17.09 3.68 -10.76
CA ASN A 48 -18.22 2.76 -10.90
C ASN A 48 -18.52 2.00 -9.59
N GLY A 49 -17.95 2.47 -8.49
CA GLY A 49 -18.07 1.89 -7.17
C GLY A 49 -19.45 2.02 -6.56
N LYS A 50 -19.74 1.17 -5.60
CA LYS A 50 -20.72 1.51 -4.57
C LYS A 50 -20.15 2.60 -3.64
N ALA A 51 -20.99 3.14 -2.78
CA ALA A 51 -20.56 4.08 -1.74
C ALA A 51 -19.44 3.47 -0.86
N GLU A 52 -18.67 4.32 -0.19
CA GLU A 52 -17.45 3.97 0.55
C GLU A 52 -17.64 2.89 1.64
N ASP A 53 -18.85 2.76 2.16
CA ASP A 53 -19.28 1.77 3.17
C ASP A 53 -20.13 0.62 2.58
N ALA A 54 -20.43 0.67 1.28
CA ALA A 54 -21.37 -0.23 0.65
C ALA A 54 -20.68 -1.51 0.16
N MET A 55 -20.86 -2.58 0.95
CA MET A 55 -20.35 -3.92 0.66
C MET A 55 -21.40 -4.81 -0.03
N ILE A 56 -20.96 -5.75 -0.87
CA ILE A 56 -21.82 -6.77 -1.47
C ILE A 56 -21.81 -8.02 -0.60
N TYR A 57 -22.97 -8.38 -0.07
CA TYR A 57 -23.20 -9.60 0.70
C TYR A 57 -23.86 -10.68 -0.18
N ALA A 58 -23.54 -11.94 0.10
CA ALA A 58 -24.26 -13.07 -0.44
C ALA A 58 -25.71 -13.04 0.08
N GLN A 59 -26.67 -13.08 -0.85
CA GLN A 59 -28.10 -13.04 -0.52
C GLN A 59 -28.60 -14.34 0.11
N ASP A 60 -27.96 -15.46 -0.23
CA ASP A 60 -28.27 -16.79 0.28
C ASP A 60 -27.03 -17.36 0.96
N GLU A 61 -27.16 -17.63 2.25
CA GLU A 61 -26.09 -18.18 3.09
C GLU A 61 -25.60 -19.56 2.63
N THR A 62 -26.45 -20.31 1.92
CA THR A 62 -26.13 -21.64 1.39
C THR A 62 -25.55 -21.62 -0.01
N ASP A 63 -25.51 -20.45 -0.66
CA ASP A 63 -24.88 -20.30 -1.97
C ASP A 63 -23.38 -20.60 -1.90
N THR A 64 -22.81 -21.03 -3.02
CA THR A 64 -21.36 -21.13 -3.18
C THR A 64 -20.85 -19.87 -3.86
N ILE A 65 -19.96 -19.17 -3.17
CA ILE A 65 -19.25 -18.01 -3.70
C ILE A 65 -17.89 -18.45 -4.22
N GLU A 66 -17.69 -18.31 -5.51
CA GLU A 66 -16.40 -18.52 -6.16
C GLU A 66 -15.53 -17.28 -6.01
N ILE A 67 -14.25 -17.48 -5.72
CA ILE A 67 -13.29 -16.42 -5.45
C ILE A 67 -12.21 -16.48 -6.54
N PHE A 68 -11.89 -15.31 -7.10
CA PHE A 68 -10.94 -15.14 -8.20
C PHE A 68 -9.82 -14.19 -7.79
N ALA A 69 -8.59 -14.55 -8.12
CA ALA A 69 -7.48 -13.60 -8.14
C ALA A 69 -7.48 -12.87 -9.48
N LEU A 70 -7.43 -11.53 -9.41
CA LEU A 70 -7.48 -10.64 -10.55
C LEU A 70 -6.15 -9.88 -10.66
N LYS A 71 -5.57 -9.84 -11.87
CA LYS A 71 -4.32 -9.11 -12.12
C LYS A 71 -4.35 -8.43 -13.48
N LYS A 72 -3.90 -7.17 -13.54
CA LYS A 72 -3.73 -6.41 -14.78
C LYS A 72 -2.51 -5.50 -14.67
N PRO A 73 -1.88 -5.05 -15.77
CA PRO A 73 -0.82 -4.05 -15.68
C PRO A 73 -1.35 -2.76 -15.06
N VAL A 74 -0.56 -2.10 -14.20
CA VAL A 74 -0.91 -0.78 -13.66
C VAL A 74 -1.13 0.19 -14.83
N TRP A 75 -2.17 1.02 -14.74
CA TRP A 75 -2.56 1.97 -15.79
C TRP A 75 -2.68 1.37 -17.20
N SER A 76 -3.11 0.11 -17.32
CA SER A 76 -3.30 -0.54 -18.63
C SER A 76 -4.26 0.21 -19.55
N PHE A 77 -5.23 0.95 -18.99
CA PHE A 77 -6.12 1.85 -19.75
C PHE A 77 -5.38 2.97 -20.50
N LYS A 78 -4.15 3.31 -20.09
CA LYS A 78 -3.34 4.39 -20.66
C LYS A 78 -2.09 3.89 -21.38
N PHE A 79 -1.40 2.91 -20.80
CA PHE A 79 -0.12 2.42 -21.30
C PHE A 79 -0.17 0.99 -21.86
N GLY A 80 -1.35 0.38 -21.94
CA GLY A 80 -1.51 -0.99 -22.42
C GLY A 80 -0.70 -1.99 -21.61
N ASP A 81 0.19 -2.72 -22.27
CA ASP A 81 1.02 -3.78 -21.69
C ASP A 81 2.36 -3.29 -21.10
N LEU A 82 2.69 -2.00 -21.22
CA LEU A 82 4.02 -1.48 -20.91
C LEU A 82 4.46 -1.80 -19.48
N MET A 83 3.56 -1.61 -18.51
CA MET A 83 3.88 -1.86 -17.09
C MET A 83 4.09 -3.35 -16.79
N ALA A 84 3.48 -4.26 -17.55
CA ALA A 84 3.75 -5.69 -17.42
C ALA A 84 5.17 -6.08 -17.85
N LYS A 85 5.80 -5.32 -18.77
CA LYS A 85 7.21 -5.54 -19.14
C LYS A 85 8.16 -5.27 -17.97
N PHE A 86 7.77 -4.38 -17.07
CA PHE A 86 8.45 -4.11 -15.80
C PHE A 86 7.88 -4.92 -14.63
N LYS A 87 6.90 -5.80 -14.90
CA LYS A 87 6.16 -6.60 -13.91
C LYS A 87 5.48 -5.76 -12.82
N VAL A 88 5.05 -4.55 -13.18
CA VAL A 88 4.29 -3.65 -12.31
C VAL A 88 2.80 -3.89 -12.57
N MET A 89 2.23 -4.74 -11.73
CA MET A 89 0.88 -5.27 -11.84
C MET A 89 -0.01 -4.71 -10.71
N HIS A 90 -1.26 -4.47 -11.05
CA HIS A 90 -2.36 -4.14 -10.16
C HIS A 90 -3.16 -5.39 -9.82
N ASP A 91 -3.54 -5.51 -8.56
CA ASP A 91 -4.12 -6.70 -7.96
C ASP A 91 -5.53 -6.45 -7.41
N GLY A 92 -6.39 -7.47 -7.49
CA GLY A 92 -7.75 -7.42 -6.95
C GLY A 92 -8.35 -8.81 -6.69
N LEU A 93 -9.52 -8.80 -6.05
CA LEU A 93 -10.32 -10.00 -5.80
C LEU A 93 -11.63 -9.92 -6.59
N GLY A 94 -11.98 -11.02 -7.26
CA GLY A 94 -13.27 -11.20 -7.91
C GLY A 94 -14.10 -12.23 -7.17
N PHE A 95 -15.42 -12.06 -7.18
CA PHE A 95 -16.35 -12.98 -6.53
C PHE A 95 -17.50 -13.28 -7.47
N ARG A 96 -18.02 -14.52 -7.44
CA ARG A 96 -19.20 -14.92 -8.22
C ARG A 96 -20.09 -15.87 -7.42
N SER A 97 -21.37 -15.51 -7.32
CA SER A 97 -22.43 -16.39 -6.83
C SER A 97 -22.71 -17.50 -7.84
N GLN A 98 -22.61 -18.77 -7.43
CA GLN A 98 -22.97 -19.88 -8.31
C GLN A 98 -24.48 -19.96 -8.55
N LYS A 99 -25.30 -19.63 -7.54
CA LYS A 99 -26.76 -19.68 -7.65
C LYS A 99 -27.35 -18.61 -8.56
N THR A 100 -26.84 -17.38 -8.47
CA THR A 100 -27.41 -16.23 -9.21
C THR A 100 -26.60 -15.85 -10.45
N GLY A 101 -25.35 -16.30 -10.55
CA GLY A 101 -24.41 -15.88 -11.59
C GLY A 101 -23.89 -14.45 -11.43
N ARG A 102 -24.40 -13.68 -10.46
CA ARG A 102 -23.91 -12.33 -10.17
C ARG A 102 -22.47 -12.39 -9.70
N ASN A 103 -21.67 -11.44 -10.18
CA ASN A 103 -20.27 -11.31 -9.82
C ASN A 103 -19.95 -9.86 -9.48
N TRP A 104 -18.87 -9.67 -8.75
CA TRP A 104 -18.38 -8.37 -8.34
C TRP A 104 -16.87 -8.40 -8.16
N THR A 105 -16.28 -7.21 -8.19
CA THR A 105 -14.85 -6.98 -8.06
C THR A 105 -14.57 -6.11 -6.86
N MET A 106 -13.47 -6.41 -6.17
CA MET A 106 -12.95 -5.67 -5.03
C MET A 106 -11.49 -5.35 -5.29
N GLU A 107 -11.16 -4.06 -5.31
CA GLU A 107 -9.81 -3.53 -5.47
C GLU A 107 -9.51 -2.62 -4.27
N TRP A 108 -8.29 -2.59 -3.77
CA TRP A 108 -7.89 -1.63 -2.75
C TRP A 108 -6.75 -0.79 -3.30
N TYR A 109 -6.94 0.52 -3.42
CA TYR A 109 -5.99 1.41 -4.09
C TYR A 109 -6.16 2.86 -3.62
N GLU A 110 -5.31 3.73 -4.17
CA GLU A 110 -5.13 5.11 -3.77
C GLU A 110 -6.36 5.97 -4.07
N LEU A 111 -6.79 6.79 -3.12
CA LEU A 111 -7.83 7.80 -3.35
C LEU A 111 -7.34 8.86 -4.34
N ASP A 112 -6.10 9.32 -4.15
CA ASP A 112 -5.53 10.46 -4.85
C ASP A 112 -4.39 10.08 -5.80
N GLN A 113 -4.34 8.81 -6.26
CA GLN A 113 -3.32 8.23 -7.15
C GLN A 113 -1.95 7.97 -6.49
N LEU A 114 -1.23 7.00 -7.05
CA LEU A 114 0.04 6.46 -6.53
C LEU A 114 1.05 7.53 -6.06
N PHE A 115 1.38 8.53 -6.89
CA PHE A 115 2.44 9.48 -6.55
C PHE A 115 2.10 10.37 -5.34
N ASN A 116 0.81 10.62 -5.09
CA ASN A 116 0.36 11.38 -3.93
C ASN A 116 0.43 10.55 -2.64
N CYS A 117 0.35 9.22 -2.76
CA CYS A 117 0.64 8.28 -1.68
C CYS A 117 2.13 8.03 -1.47
N THR A 118 2.96 8.15 -2.51
CA THR A 118 4.41 7.89 -2.40
C THR A 118 5.20 9.11 -1.92
N PHE A 119 4.80 10.32 -2.29
CA PHE A 119 5.51 11.56 -1.93
C PHE A 119 4.53 12.66 -1.51
N PRO A 120 4.84 13.41 -0.44
CA PRO A 120 3.95 14.47 0.02
C PRO A 120 3.99 15.67 -0.92
N HIS A 121 3.01 16.56 -0.78
CA HIS A 121 3.00 17.86 -1.45
C HIS A 121 3.74 18.89 -0.60
N VAL A 122 4.69 19.63 -1.18
CA VAL A 122 5.38 20.71 -0.48
C VAL A 122 4.66 22.03 -0.76
N LEU A 123 4.12 22.64 0.29
CA LEU A 123 3.37 23.89 0.22
C LEU A 123 4.30 25.11 0.20
N LYS A 124 3.75 26.26 -0.20
CA LYS A 124 4.49 27.54 -0.29
C LYS A 124 5.05 28.05 1.04
N ASN A 125 4.51 27.59 2.16
CA ASN A 125 4.95 27.96 3.51
C ASN A 125 6.00 26.97 4.08
N ASP A 126 6.61 26.14 3.22
CA ASP A 126 7.59 25.12 3.60
C ASP A 126 7.03 24.14 4.65
N THR A 127 5.76 23.77 4.46
CA THR A 127 5.14 22.63 5.14
C THR A 127 4.70 21.61 4.09
N PHE A 128 4.31 20.41 4.51
CA PHE A 128 3.83 19.42 3.56
C PHE A 128 2.54 18.74 3.98
N ILE A 129 1.83 18.21 2.98
CA ILE A 129 0.59 17.45 3.15
C ILE A 129 0.75 16.10 2.45
N TRP A 130 0.42 15.03 3.18
CA TRP A 130 0.25 13.71 2.59
C TRP A 130 -1.19 13.55 2.11
N CYS A 131 -1.33 13.08 0.87
CA CYS A 131 -2.60 12.69 0.25
C CYS A 131 -2.53 11.20 -0.03
N ASP A 132 -2.27 10.45 1.03
CA ASP A 132 -1.82 9.06 1.01
C ASP A 132 -2.92 8.07 1.35
N GLN A 133 -4.17 8.51 1.45
CA GLN A 133 -5.25 7.58 1.74
C GLN A 133 -5.42 6.54 0.62
N GLY A 134 -5.57 5.28 1.01
CA GLY A 134 -6.03 4.19 0.15
C GLY A 134 -7.29 3.58 0.72
N ALA A 135 -8.17 3.07 -0.13
CA ALA A 135 -9.43 2.46 0.28
C ALA A 135 -9.89 1.34 -0.63
N LEU A 136 -10.84 0.58 -0.10
CA LEU A 136 -11.55 -0.49 -0.79
C LEU A 136 -12.57 0.10 -1.77
N CYS A 137 -12.51 -0.38 -3.01
CA CYS A 137 -13.44 -0.11 -4.08
C CYS A 137 -14.19 -1.39 -4.43
N VAL A 138 -15.52 -1.36 -4.30
CA VAL A 138 -16.39 -2.50 -4.58
C VAL A 138 -17.37 -2.15 -5.69
N TYR A 139 -17.44 -2.96 -6.75
CA TYR A 139 -18.37 -2.75 -7.85
C TYR A 139 -18.89 -4.06 -8.45
N GLU A 140 -20.07 -4.00 -9.06
CA GLU A 140 -20.69 -5.13 -9.74
C GLU A 140 -19.96 -5.44 -11.05
N GLY A 141 -19.86 -6.72 -11.42
CA GLY A 141 -19.18 -7.14 -12.63
C GLY A 141 -17.73 -7.56 -12.39
N ILE A 142 -17.32 -8.63 -13.07
CA ILE A 142 -15.92 -8.89 -13.42
C ILE A 142 -15.81 -8.64 -14.92
N VAL A 143 -14.97 -7.69 -15.33
CA VAL A 143 -14.78 -7.33 -16.75
C VAL A 143 -13.64 -8.17 -17.32
N ASP A 144 -13.97 -9.32 -17.92
CA ASP A 144 -13.00 -10.30 -18.41
C ASP A 144 -11.91 -9.69 -19.31
N SER A 145 -12.28 -8.76 -20.21
CA SER A 145 -11.32 -8.11 -21.12
C SER A 145 -10.29 -7.24 -20.39
N MET A 146 -10.62 -6.72 -19.20
CA MET A 146 -9.70 -5.94 -18.37
C MET A 146 -8.66 -6.82 -17.70
N TRP A 147 -9.09 -7.98 -17.21
CA TRP A 147 -8.31 -8.87 -16.34
C TRP A 147 -7.64 -10.04 -17.07
N ASN A 148 -8.09 -10.39 -18.28
CA ASN A 148 -7.60 -11.56 -19.02
C ASN A 148 -7.17 -11.22 -20.47
N GLY A 149 -6.99 -9.93 -20.81
CA GLY A 149 -6.73 -9.51 -22.19
C GLY A 149 -5.63 -8.47 -22.38
N SER A 150 -5.03 -7.95 -21.31
CA SER A 150 -4.11 -6.80 -21.38
C SER A 150 -2.63 -7.16 -21.51
N SER A 151 -2.22 -8.37 -21.10
CA SER A 151 -0.84 -8.88 -21.20
C SER A 151 -0.78 -10.38 -20.85
N ASP A 152 0.35 -11.04 -21.11
CA ASP A 152 0.60 -12.43 -20.69
C ASP A 152 0.65 -12.61 -19.16
N LEU A 153 0.80 -11.51 -18.40
CA LEU A 153 0.78 -11.50 -16.94
C LEU A 153 -0.61 -11.17 -16.37
N SER A 154 -1.57 -10.83 -17.21
CA SER A 154 -2.94 -10.56 -16.79
C SER A 154 -3.59 -11.88 -16.36
N MET A 155 -4.41 -11.81 -15.31
CA MET A 155 -4.99 -13.00 -14.71
C MET A 155 -6.43 -12.75 -14.27
N LEU A 156 -7.29 -13.70 -14.64
CA LEU A 156 -8.59 -13.94 -14.03
C LEU A 156 -8.64 -15.44 -13.71
N LYS A 157 -8.33 -15.81 -12.47
CA LYS A 157 -8.18 -17.22 -12.08
C LYS A 157 -8.99 -17.51 -10.84
N LYS A 158 -9.88 -18.51 -10.88
CA LYS A 158 -10.54 -19.02 -9.68
C LYS A 158 -9.46 -19.60 -8.76
N VAL A 159 -9.43 -19.13 -7.51
CA VAL A 159 -8.43 -19.53 -6.52
C VAL A 159 -9.04 -20.21 -5.30
N ALA A 160 -10.31 -19.94 -5.01
CA ALA A 160 -10.99 -20.54 -3.87
C ALA A 160 -12.51 -20.55 -4.07
N GLN A 161 -13.20 -21.16 -3.12
CA GLN A 161 -14.65 -21.04 -2.97
C GLN A 161 -15.05 -21.19 -1.51
N MET A 162 -16.19 -20.61 -1.12
CA MET A 162 -16.75 -20.71 0.22
C MET A 162 -18.28 -20.62 0.16
N ASN A 163 -18.97 -20.90 1.27
CA ASN A 163 -20.42 -20.68 1.32
C ASN A 163 -20.74 -19.19 1.57
N GLY A 164 -21.99 -18.79 1.28
CA GLY A 164 -22.44 -17.40 1.41
C GLY A 164 -22.37 -16.87 2.85
N LYS A 165 -22.63 -17.71 3.86
CA LYS A 165 -22.56 -17.32 5.27
C LYS A 165 -21.15 -16.91 5.68
N ASP A 166 -20.17 -17.74 5.38
CA ASP A 166 -18.77 -17.50 5.72
C ASP A 166 -18.24 -16.30 4.90
N TYR A 167 -18.67 -16.16 3.64
CA TYR A 167 -18.38 -14.98 2.83
C TYR A 167 -18.91 -13.70 3.46
N ASN A 168 -20.13 -13.70 4.01
CA ASN A 168 -20.70 -12.51 4.66
C ASN A 168 -19.91 -12.10 5.93
N THR A 169 -19.34 -13.08 6.63
CA THR A 169 -18.43 -12.82 7.75
C THR A 169 -17.14 -12.16 7.25
N TRP A 170 -16.53 -12.70 6.19
CA TRP A 170 -15.36 -12.10 5.55
C TRP A 170 -15.66 -10.70 4.98
N ALA A 171 -16.83 -10.48 4.40
CA ALA A 171 -17.25 -9.20 3.86
C ALA A 171 -17.32 -8.12 4.97
N THR A 172 -17.76 -8.51 6.17
CA THR A 172 -17.73 -7.63 7.35
C THR A 172 -16.30 -7.31 7.78
N TRP A 173 -15.40 -8.30 7.74
CA TRP A 173 -13.97 -8.07 7.93
C TRP A 173 -13.41 -7.08 6.90
N ALA A 174 -13.76 -7.20 5.62
CA ALA A 174 -13.27 -6.30 4.57
C ALA A 174 -13.70 -4.84 4.80
N VAL A 175 -14.91 -4.63 5.33
CA VAL A 175 -15.37 -3.30 5.76
C VAL A 175 -14.56 -2.78 6.95
N SER A 176 -14.26 -3.64 7.94
CA SER A 176 -13.40 -3.27 9.07
C SER A 176 -11.97 -2.94 8.64
N ASP A 177 -11.40 -3.74 7.73
CA ASP A 177 -10.09 -3.51 7.16
C ASP A 177 -10.04 -2.16 6.42
N ASN A 178 -11.06 -1.86 5.61
CA ASN A 178 -11.18 -0.58 4.92
C ASN A 178 -11.30 0.62 5.87
N ASN A 179 -11.89 0.45 7.06
CA ASN A 179 -12.07 1.55 8.01
C ASN A 179 -10.88 1.76 8.96
N THR A 180 -9.97 0.79 9.05
CA THR A 180 -8.86 0.79 10.00
C THR A 180 -7.48 0.87 9.32
N GLY A 181 -7.35 0.31 8.11
CA GLY A 181 -6.18 0.44 7.22
C GLY A 181 -6.39 1.56 6.20
N ILE A 182 -5.97 2.77 6.57
CA ILE A 182 -6.41 3.98 5.88
C ILE A 182 -5.39 4.59 4.92
N TYR A 183 -4.09 4.36 5.09
CA TYR A 183 -3.05 4.95 4.27
C TYR A 183 -2.38 3.88 3.40
N TYR A 184 -2.04 4.29 2.19
CA TYR A 184 -1.36 3.48 1.20
C TYR A 184 0.14 3.67 1.37
N GLU A 185 0.86 2.56 1.54
CA GLU A 185 2.33 2.57 1.55
C GLU A 185 2.84 1.83 0.32
N THR A 186 3.67 2.51 -0.46
CA THR A 186 4.22 2.02 -1.73
C THR A 186 5.42 1.10 -1.53
N TRP A 187 6.26 1.40 -0.54
CA TRP A 187 7.59 0.81 -0.42
C TRP A 187 7.61 -0.35 0.56
N THR A 188 8.20 -1.46 0.13
CA THR A 188 8.73 -2.45 1.07
C THR A 188 10.21 -2.12 1.31
N VAL A 189 10.67 -2.07 2.56
CA VAL A 189 12.06 -1.75 2.89
C VAL A 189 12.75 -2.96 3.49
N TYR A 190 13.89 -3.34 2.91
CA TYR A 190 14.71 -4.47 3.35
C TYR A 190 16.15 -4.06 3.64
N SER A 191 16.85 -4.88 4.42
CA SER A 191 18.29 -4.75 4.62
C SER A 191 19.10 -5.00 3.34
N ASP A 192 18.72 -6.03 2.57
CA ASP A 192 19.47 -6.55 1.43
C ASP A 192 18.54 -7.28 0.44
N PRO A 193 18.97 -7.52 -0.81
CA PRO A 193 18.23 -8.40 -1.71
C PRO A 193 18.43 -9.87 -1.32
N GLY A 194 17.35 -10.61 -1.11
CA GLY A 194 17.38 -12.07 -0.97
C GLY A 194 16.54 -12.61 0.19
N PRO A 195 16.49 -13.95 0.35
CA PRO A 195 15.57 -14.61 1.28
C PRO A 195 15.94 -14.45 2.76
N ASN A 196 17.19 -14.08 3.07
CA ASN A 196 17.67 -13.90 4.45
C ASN A 196 17.67 -12.42 4.87
N ALA A 197 17.09 -11.53 4.07
CA ALA A 197 17.06 -10.11 4.36
C ALA A 197 16.08 -9.81 5.50
N THR A 198 16.44 -8.87 6.37
CA THR A 198 15.50 -8.33 7.35
C THR A 198 14.55 -7.38 6.65
N MET A 199 13.25 -7.63 6.73
CA MET A 199 12.23 -6.66 6.34
C MET A 199 12.11 -5.64 7.47
N TYR A 200 12.32 -4.36 7.15
CA TYR A 200 12.13 -3.27 8.10
C TYR A 200 10.70 -2.74 8.07
N PHE A 201 10.13 -2.60 6.88
CA PHE A 201 8.78 -2.09 6.65
C PHE A 201 8.12 -2.87 5.51
N ASP A 202 6.86 -3.23 5.67
CA ASP A 202 6.06 -3.84 4.60
C ASP A 202 5.23 -2.77 3.87
N SER A 203 4.93 -3.01 2.59
CA SER A 203 4.01 -2.13 1.86
C SER A 203 2.56 -2.37 2.27
N TYR A 204 1.72 -1.35 2.07
CA TYR A 204 0.29 -1.42 2.31
C TYR A 204 -0.44 -0.95 1.04
N ASP A 205 -0.57 -1.88 0.08
CA ASP A 205 -0.97 -1.62 -1.30
C ASP A 205 -2.02 -2.63 -1.79
N CYS A 206 -2.35 -2.57 -3.08
CA CYS A 206 -3.33 -3.49 -3.69
C CYS A 206 -2.93 -4.97 -3.57
N ALA A 207 -1.65 -5.30 -3.67
CA ALA A 207 -1.16 -6.67 -3.55
C ALA A 207 -1.25 -7.15 -2.10
N SER A 208 -0.87 -6.30 -1.14
CA SER A 208 -0.98 -6.64 0.29
C SER A 208 -2.44 -6.80 0.71
N PHE A 209 -3.38 -6.03 0.13
CA PHE A 209 -4.82 -6.26 0.30
C PHE A 209 -5.27 -7.64 -0.20
N VAL A 210 -4.88 -8.05 -1.40
CA VAL A 210 -5.23 -9.39 -1.92
C VAL A 210 -4.66 -10.49 -1.00
N ILE A 211 -3.41 -10.35 -0.54
CA ILE A 211 -2.77 -11.33 0.35
C ILE A 211 -3.53 -11.44 1.68
N ARG A 212 -3.81 -10.31 2.34
CA ARG A 212 -4.58 -10.27 3.59
C ARG A 212 -6.01 -10.78 3.39
N GLY A 213 -6.66 -10.39 2.29
CA GLY A 213 -8.01 -10.83 1.94
C GLY A 213 -8.09 -12.34 1.76
N LEU A 214 -7.13 -12.95 1.05
CA LEU A 214 -7.04 -14.40 0.89
C LEU A 214 -6.73 -15.11 2.21
N ASN A 215 -5.93 -14.50 3.10
CA ASN A 215 -5.71 -15.02 4.45
C ASN A 215 -7.00 -15.15 5.24
N GLU A 216 -7.77 -14.08 5.25
CA GLU A 216 -8.98 -14.00 6.05
C GLU A 216 -10.09 -14.86 5.45
N LEU A 217 -10.17 -14.95 4.11
CA LEU A 217 -11.04 -15.92 3.44
C LEU A 217 -10.72 -17.34 3.91
N TYR A 218 -9.44 -17.72 3.94
CA TYR A 218 -9.04 -19.03 4.45
C TYR A 218 -9.37 -19.20 5.94
N HIS A 219 -9.10 -18.20 6.76
CA HIS A 219 -9.43 -18.21 8.20
C HIS A 219 -10.93 -18.46 8.44
N TYR A 220 -11.79 -17.88 7.62
CA TYR A 220 -13.24 -18.09 7.66
C TYR A 220 -13.73 -19.34 6.92
N GLY A 221 -12.83 -20.21 6.44
CA GLY A 221 -13.19 -21.53 5.92
C GLY A 221 -13.26 -21.65 4.40
N ALA A 222 -12.71 -20.68 3.64
CA ALA A 222 -12.59 -20.82 2.19
C ALA A 222 -11.70 -21.99 1.79
N GLN A 223 -12.18 -22.77 0.81
CA GLN A 223 -11.45 -23.89 0.23
C GLN A 223 -10.56 -23.38 -0.90
N ILE A 224 -9.27 -23.20 -0.61
CA ILE A 224 -8.26 -22.83 -1.61
C ILE A 224 -8.05 -24.01 -2.57
N LEU A 225 -8.07 -23.73 -3.86
CA LEU A 225 -7.83 -24.73 -4.89
C LEU A 225 -6.35 -25.18 -4.88
N PRO A 226 -6.06 -26.45 -5.22
CA PRO A 226 -4.69 -26.93 -5.30
C PRO A 226 -3.91 -26.21 -6.43
N ASN A 227 -2.58 -26.08 -6.27
CA ASN A 227 -1.66 -25.51 -7.27
C ASN A 227 -1.99 -24.06 -7.67
N VAL A 228 -2.49 -23.27 -6.72
CA VAL A 228 -2.62 -21.82 -6.89
C VAL A 228 -1.29 -21.16 -6.54
N HIS A 229 -0.58 -20.73 -7.58
CA HIS A 229 0.65 -19.93 -7.49
C HIS A 229 0.30 -18.49 -7.87
N LEU A 230 0.56 -17.54 -6.97
CA LEU A 230 0.26 -16.13 -7.16
C LEU A 230 1.52 -15.32 -6.92
N ASN A 231 1.94 -14.57 -7.95
CA ASN A 231 3.05 -13.65 -7.88
C ASN A 231 2.53 -12.22 -7.70
N TYR A 232 3.26 -11.42 -6.94
CA TYR A 232 2.88 -10.05 -6.62
C TYR A 232 4.02 -9.09 -6.88
N THR A 233 3.67 -7.90 -7.37
CA THR A 233 4.61 -6.80 -7.53
C THR A 233 5.02 -6.30 -6.16
N ARG A 234 6.32 -6.06 -5.94
CA ARG A 234 6.81 -5.29 -4.80
C ARG A 234 7.84 -4.25 -5.25
N LEU A 235 7.69 -3.03 -4.77
CA LEU A 235 8.65 -1.94 -4.97
C LEU A 235 9.56 -1.90 -3.74
N ASN A 236 10.77 -2.43 -3.90
CA ASN A 236 11.68 -2.64 -2.78
C ASN A 236 12.74 -1.54 -2.69
N ILE A 237 12.88 -0.96 -1.50
CA ILE A 237 14.03 -0.15 -1.09
C ILE A 237 15.00 -1.04 -0.31
N TYR A 238 16.30 -0.92 -0.59
CA TYR A 238 17.35 -1.56 0.21
C TYR A 238 18.17 -0.53 0.94
N SER A 239 18.20 -0.64 2.27
CA SER A 239 18.90 0.29 3.15
C SER A 239 19.71 -0.42 4.22
N TYR A 240 20.60 0.31 4.86
CA TYR A 240 21.05 -0.05 6.20
C TYR A 240 19.88 0.09 7.20
N GLU A 241 20.12 -0.28 8.46
CA GLU A 241 19.11 -0.20 9.50
C GLU A 241 18.50 1.22 9.60
N PRO A 242 17.16 1.36 9.54
CA PRO A 242 16.47 2.65 9.61
C PRO A 242 16.70 3.37 10.93
N VAL A 243 16.82 4.70 10.87
CA VAL A 243 16.93 5.53 12.07
C VAL A 243 15.66 6.34 12.24
N LEU A 244 14.95 6.16 13.36
CA LEU A 244 13.77 6.95 13.68
C LEU A 244 14.15 8.42 13.87
N LEU A 245 13.51 9.31 13.10
CA LEU A 245 13.68 10.76 13.22
C LEU A 245 12.58 11.40 14.08
N GLY A 246 11.40 10.78 14.13
CA GLY A 246 10.25 11.23 14.93
C GLY A 246 9.08 11.76 14.10
N THR A 247 8.17 12.46 14.76
CA THR A 247 7.00 13.08 14.11
C THR A 247 7.41 14.33 13.33
N TYR A 248 6.51 14.81 12.46
CA TYR A 248 6.73 16.08 11.76
C TYR A 248 7.01 17.25 12.71
N ASP A 249 6.23 17.37 13.79
CA ASP A 249 6.44 18.41 14.80
C ASP A 249 7.86 18.37 15.35
N GLN A 250 8.39 17.18 15.67
CA GLN A 250 9.77 17.04 16.16
C GLN A 250 10.81 17.47 15.12
N ILE A 251 10.58 17.18 13.83
CA ILE A 251 11.46 17.59 12.73
C ILE A 251 11.48 19.11 12.58
N VAL A 252 10.31 19.77 12.62
CA VAL A 252 10.19 21.24 12.46
C VAL A 252 10.99 22.00 13.53
N HIS A 253 11.11 21.47 14.74
CA HIS A 253 11.90 22.08 15.82
C HIS A 253 13.42 22.02 15.56
N ASN A 254 13.88 21.17 14.64
CA ASN A 254 15.27 21.11 14.19
C ASN A 254 15.40 21.76 12.81
N GLN A 255 15.72 23.05 12.79
CA GLN A 255 15.76 23.84 11.54
C GLN A 255 16.64 23.24 10.44
N THR A 256 17.80 22.66 10.80
CA THR A 256 18.69 22.05 9.82
C THR A 256 18.06 20.82 9.19
N LEU A 257 17.47 19.95 10.01
CA LEU A 257 16.77 18.76 9.53
C LEU A 257 15.53 19.14 8.71
N HIS A 258 14.76 20.11 9.20
CA HIS A 258 13.57 20.62 8.51
C HIS A 258 13.89 21.15 7.11
N ASN A 259 14.92 21.99 6.98
CA ASN A 259 15.31 22.53 5.68
C ASN A 259 15.74 21.41 4.71
N ASP A 260 16.51 20.43 5.19
CA ASP A 260 16.95 19.30 4.38
C ASP A 260 15.77 18.39 3.96
N PHE A 261 14.77 18.23 4.83
CA PHE A 261 13.51 17.55 4.54
C PHE A 261 12.73 18.24 3.41
N ILE A 262 12.57 19.56 3.52
CA ILE A 262 11.82 20.35 2.54
C ILE A 262 12.53 20.31 1.19
N ASP A 263 13.84 20.50 1.15
CA ASP A 263 14.61 20.43 -0.09
C ASP A 263 14.53 19.04 -0.73
N PHE A 264 14.64 17.98 0.08
CA PHE A 264 14.47 16.60 -0.39
C PHE A 264 13.09 16.37 -1.01
N TYR A 265 11.99 16.63 -0.28
CA TYR A 265 10.65 16.35 -0.80
C TYR A 265 10.24 17.29 -1.93
N ARG A 266 10.74 18.53 -1.96
CA ARG A 266 10.48 19.46 -3.07
C ARG A 266 11.05 18.93 -4.39
N GLU A 267 12.19 18.22 -4.33
CA GLU A 267 12.74 17.54 -5.50
C GLU A 267 11.74 16.52 -6.07
N PHE A 268 11.13 15.68 -5.23
CA PHE A 268 10.14 14.68 -5.66
C PHE A 268 8.81 15.31 -6.08
N ASP A 269 8.32 16.32 -5.35
CA ASP A 269 7.07 17.00 -5.65
C ASP A 269 7.15 17.73 -7.01
N SER A 270 8.30 18.34 -7.32
CA SER A 270 8.55 18.97 -8.63
C SER A 270 8.55 18.00 -9.81
N LYS A 271 8.79 16.72 -9.54
CA LYS A 271 8.83 15.63 -10.54
C LYS A 271 7.48 14.93 -10.69
N LYS A 272 6.45 15.30 -9.91
CA LYS A 272 5.13 14.69 -10.05
C LYS A 272 4.55 15.01 -11.44
N PRO A 273 4.13 13.98 -12.20
CA PRO A 273 3.72 14.15 -13.59
C PRO A 273 2.37 14.86 -13.68
N ASN A 274 2.32 15.99 -14.40
CA ASN A 274 1.10 16.77 -14.55
C ASN A 274 0.06 16.16 -15.50
N THR A 275 0.42 15.19 -16.35
CA THR A 275 -0.55 14.31 -17.06
C THR A 275 0.09 13.37 -18.08
N GLU A 276 1.27 13.64 -18.67
CA GLU A 276 1.79 12.80 -19.78
C GLU A 276 3.23 12.27 -19.61
N GLU A 277 4.02 12.83 -18.69
CA GLU A 277 5.44 12.46 -18.51
C GLU A 277 5.68 11.41 -17.41
N TRP A 278 4.69 10.55 -17.13
CA TRP A 278 4.76 9.59 -16.01
C TRP A 278 6.00 8.67 -16.05
N PHE A 279 6.38 8.21 -17.25
CA PHE A 279 7.57 7.36 -17.39
C PHE A 279 8.87 8.14 -17.10
N LYS A 280 8.94 9.40 -17.54
CA LYS A 280 10.10 10.28 -17.26
C LYS A 280 10.18 10.58 -15.77
N ALA A 281 9.07 10.93 -15.12
CA ALA A 281 9.00 11.12 -13.67
C ALA A 281 9.50 9.87 -12.91
N PHE A 282 9.07 8.67 -13.33
CA PHE A 282 9.52 7.42 -12.74
C PHE A 282 11.04 7.22 -12.87
N VAL A 283 11.61 7.48 -14.05
CA VAL A 283 13.06 7.39 -14.29
C VAL A 283 13.82 8.41 -13.44
N GLU A 284 13.37 9.67 -13.41
CA GLU A 284 14.00 10.74 -12.63
C GLU A 284 13.96 10.43 -11.12
N ILE A 285 12.86 9.85 -10.63
CA ILE A 285 12.74 9.38 -9.24
C ILE A 285 13.76 8.27 -8.98
N TYR A 286 13.83 7.26 -9.85
CA TYR A 286 14.80 6.18 -9.72
C TYR A 286 16.24 6.69 -9.67
N GLU A 287 16.60 7.63 -10.57
CA GLU A 287 17.91 8.28 -10.55
C GLU A 287 18.17 9.05 -9.25
N THR A 288 17.15 9.73 -8.73
CA THR A 288 17.25 10.48 -7.47
C THR A 288 17.61 9.57 -6.31
N PHE A 289 16.94 8.42 -6.17
CA PHE A 289 17.28 7.42 -5.15
C PHE A 289 18.71 6.89 -5.30
N TYR A 290 19.13 6.63 -6.54
CA TYR A 290 20.47 6.14 -6.81
C TYR A 290 21.56 7.16 -6.45
N LEU A 291 21.31 8.44 -6.74
CA LEU A 291 22.27 9.52 -6.50
C LEU A 291 22.28 10.04 -5.06
N SER A 292 21.11 10.19 -4.44
CA SER A 292 20.98 10.78 -3.10
C SER A 292 21.59 9.90 -2.02
N LYS A 293 21.53 8.57 -2.20
CA LYS A 293 21.89 7.53 -1.22
C LYS A 293 21.20 7.68 0.14
N ARG A 294 20.18 8.52 0.20
CA ARG A 294 19.40 8.85 1.39
C ARG A 294 17.93 8.92 1.01
N PHE A 295 17.08 8.47 1.92
CA PHE A 295 15.65 8.55 1.75
C PHE A 295 15.00 8.90 3.09
N TYR A 296 14.14 9.92 3.10
CA TYR A 296 13.24 10.15 4.21
C TYR A 296 11.98 9.34 3.96
N PHE A 297 11.76 8.34 4.81
CA PHE A 297 10.65 7.42 4.70
C PHE A 297 9.59 7.78 5.72
N TYR A 298 8.36 7.91 5.26
CA TYR A 298 7.20 8.20 6.11
C TYR A 298 6.44 6.90 6.34
N TYR A 299 6.19 6.54 7.60
CA TYR A 299 5.47 5.33 7.95
C TYR A 299 4.86 5.50 9.34
N ASN A 300 3.59 5.13 9.53
CA ASN A 300 2.87 5.30 10.81
C ASN A 300 2.93 6.74 11.39
N ASN A 301 2.73 7.77 10.56
CA ASN A 301 2.80 9.18 10.97
C ASN A 301 4.14 9.64 11.57
N VAL A 302 5.21 8.87 11.40
CA VAL A 302 6.58 9.21 11.80
C VAL A 302 7.53 9.08 10.62
N TYR A 303 8.69 9.72 10.75
CA TYR A 303 9.71 9.72 9.72
C TYR A 303 10.92 8.91 10.15
N TRP A 304 11.49 8.22 9.18
CA TRP A 304 12.67 7.41 9.30
C TRP A 304 13.71 7.88 8.28
N TYR A 305 14.97 7.87 8.70
CA TYR A 305 16.09 8.04 7.79
C TYR A 305 16.55 6.68 7.29
N LEU A 306 16.51 6.50 5.97
CA LEU A 306 17.08 5.34 5.31
C LEU A 306 18.39 5.73 4.62
N LYS A 307 19.49 5.14 5.08
CA LYS A 307 20.75 5.16 4.33
C LYS A 307 20.69 4.06 3.28
N LEU A 308 20.62 4.40 2.00
CA LEU A 308 20.42 3.43 0.93
C LEU A 308 21.69 2.62 0.65
N LYS A 309 21.53 1.40 0.14
CA LYS A 309 22.66 0.55 -0.30
C LYS A 309 23.22 1.08 -1.63
N ASP A 310 24.55 1.08 -1.75
CA ASP A 310 25.25 1.70 -2.88
C ASP A 310 25.03 1.01 -4.23
N THR A 311 24.82 -0.32 -4.25
CA THR A 311 24.79 -1.10 -5.50
C THR A 311 23.40 -1.25 -6.08
N THR A 312 22.42 -1.53 -5.22
CA THR A 312 21.03 -1.77 -5.62
C THR A 312 20.12 -1.14 -4.59
N PRO A 313 19.90 0.18 -4.62
CA PRO A 313 19.03 0.85 -3.64
C PRO A 313 17.54 0.60 -3.89
N LEU A 314 17.17 0.25 -5.12
CA LEU A 314 15.80 0.02 -5.57
C LEU A 314 15.68 -1.21 -6.46
N LYS A 315 14.63 -2.02 -6.27
CA LYS A 315 14.30 -3.14 -7.15
C LYS A 315 12.80 -3.41 -7.18
N ILE A 316 12.27 -3.56 -8.39
CA ILE A 316 10.94 -4.13 -8.60
C ILE A 316 11.07 -5.66 -8.59
N SER A 317 10.30 -6.33 -7.75
CA SER A 317 10.21 -7.78 -7.76
C SER A 317 8.80 -8.26 -8.09
N PHE A 318 8.71 -9.51 -8.57
CA PHE A 318 7.46 -10.14 -8.96
C PHE A 318 7.50 -11.59 -8.50
N ASP A 319 7.48 -11.75 -7.18
CA ASP A 319 7.80 -12.99 -6.51
C ASP A 319 6.53 -13.69 -6.08
N GLU A 320 6.59 -15.02 -6.02
CA GLU A 320 5.47 -15.83 -5.54
C GLU A 320 5.31 -15.66 -4.03
N VAL A 321 4.07 -15.41 -3.59
CA VAL A 321 3.70 -15.47 -2.17
C VAL A 321 2.77 -16.67 -1.99
N PRO A 322 3.27 -17.79 -1.42
CA PRO A 322 2.46 -18.98 -1.25
C PRO A 322 1.21 -18.71 -0.41
N ILE A 323 0.08 -19.26 -0.83
CA ILE A 323 -1.13 -19.28 0.03
C ILE A 323 -0.91 -20.16 1.27
N SER A 324 0.17 -20.96 1.33
CA SER A 324 0.57 -21.68 2.55
C SER A 324 1.39 -20.85 3.53
N SER A 325 2.11 -19.81 3.09
CA SER A 325 2.75 -18.84 4.01
C SER A 325 1.73 -17.91 4.68
N ILE A 326 0.57 -17.74 4.04
CA ILE A 326 -0.61 -17.11 4.61
C ILE A 326 -1.08 -17.85 5.88
N LEU A 327 -0.84 -19.17 5.98
CA LEU A 327 -1.18 -20.01 7.15
C LEU A 327 -0.28 -19.81 8.38
N LYS A 328 0.81 -19.05 8.27
CA LYS A 328 1.84 -18.91 9.32
C LYS A 328 1.88 -17.54 10.00
N LEU A 329 0.95 -16.64 9.68
CA LEU A 329 0.85 -15.30 10.29
C LEU A 329 0.00 -15.27 11.58
N ASN A 330 -0.06 -16.39 12.32
CA ASN A 330 -0.70 -16.47 13.64
C ASN A 330 0.33 -16.47 14.76
#